data_AF-A0A6P8YRE7-F1
#
_entry.id   AF-A0A6P8YRE7-F1
#
_cell.length_a   1.000
_cell.length_b   1.000
_cell.length_c   1.000
_cell.angle_alpha   90.00
_cell.angle_beta   90.00
_cell.angle_gamma   90.00
#
_symmetry.space_group_name_H-M   'P 1'
#
loop_
_entity.id
_entity.type
_entity.pdbx_description
1 polymer ?
#
loop_
_entity_poly.entity_id
_entity_poly.type
_entity_poly.pdbx_seq_one_letter_code
_entity_poly.pdbx_strand_id
1 'polypeptide(L)'
;MDLCTAAPGTRQEEKAATLERMGQPGARRLKHIRCRCDVDPAWTLEVLRRAAPTLEELFVSMPREEHLRTVHAMPRLRRMYLIASSSTRLALPALPHGSLEWLRVSGLPQPALVSLLQAHAASLRVLWLDVSRGAKSGAKPKAKPFKVLFKCDLRLSRLVLWSSGHHQPSGCPGQLAKARRTLPGALVQCKDCDRVPWEYL
;
A
#
# COMPACT_ATOMS: atom_id res chain seq x y z
N MET A 1 -3.45 -10.15 15.98
CA MET A 1 -4.86 -10.52 16.23
C MET A 1 -5.66 -10.02 15.02
N ASP A 2 -6.18 -10.91 14.18
CA ASP A 2 -6.78 -10.56 12.88
C ASP A 2 -8.31 -10.39 12.98
N LEU A 3 -8.77 -9.48 13.85
CA LEU A 3 -10.21 -9.20 14.06
C LEU A 3 -10.89 -8.58 12.84
N CYS A 4 -10.11 -8.08 11.89
CA CYS A 4 -10.61 -7.49 10.65
C CYS A 4 -11.10 -8.52 9.62
N THR A 5 -10.95 -9.83 9.90
CA THR A 5 -11.48 -10.90 9.05
C THR A 5 -12.83 -11.43 9.52
N ALA A 6 -13.27 -11.06 10.73
CA ALA A 6 -14.53 -11.51 11.31
C ALA A 6 -15.72 -10.81 10.64
N ALA A 7 -16.76 -11.58 10.31
CA ALA A 7 -17.98 -11.06 9.69
C ALA A 7 -18.65 -9.99 10.57
N PRO A 8 -19.42 -9.06 9.97
CA PRO A 8 -20.22 -8.10 10.73
C PRO A 8 -21.08 -8.78 11.79
N GLY A 9 -21.15 -8.22 12.99
CA GLY A 9 -21.93 -8.78 14.11
C GLY A 9 -21.26 -9.93 14.87
N THR A 10 -20.14 -10.48 14.40
CA THR A 10 -19.41 -11.52 15.13
C THR A 10 -18.37 -10.93 16.08
N ARG A 11 -18.16 -11.58 17.23
CA ARG A 11 -17.14 -11.24 18.25
C ARG A 11 -17.22 -9.79 18.73
N GLN A 12 -18.43 -9.28 18.96
CA GLN A 12 -18.66 -7.88 19.34
C GLN A 12 -17.93 -7.49 20.63
N GLU A 13 -17.89 -8.38 21.63
CA GLU A 13 -17.16 -8.14 22.89
C GLU A 13 -15.65 -8.05 22.67
N GLU A 14 -15.05 -8.96 21.90
CA GLU A 14 -13.62 -8.92 21.56
C GLU A 14 -13.26 -7.66 20.76
N LYS A 15 -14.15 -7.26 19.84
CA LYS A 15 -14.06 -6.03 19.06
C LYS A 15 -14.09 -4.82 20.01
N ALA A 16 -15.12 -4.67 20.85
CA ALA A 16 -15.23 -3.57 21.81
C ALA A 16 -14.00 -3.47 22.73
N ALA A 17 -13.60 -4.59 23.35
CA ALA A 17 -12.41 -4.64 24.21
C ALA A 17 -11.13 -4.27 23.46
N THR A 18 -11.05 -4.55 22.16
CA THR A 18 -9.92 -4.13 21.33
C THR A 18 -9.90 -2.63 21.08
N LEU A 19 -11.04 -1.99 20.77
CA LEU A 19 -11.09 -0.53 20.61
C LEU A 19 -10.74 0.19 21.91
N GLU A 20 -11.23 -0.30 23.04
CA GLU A 20 -10.92 0.27 24.36
C GLU A 20 -9.41 0.25 24.63
N ARG A 21 -8.75 -0.89 24.40
CA ARG A 21 -7.30 -1.01 24.55
C ARG A 21 -6.52 -0.06 23.61
N MET A 22 -6.99 0.15 22.39
CA MET A 22 -6.35 1.09 21.45
C MET A 22 -6.51 2.54 21.89
N GLY A 23 -7.59 2.87 22.60
CA GLY A 23 -7.89 4.21 23.08
C GLY A 23 -7.19 4.61 24.39
N GLN A 24 -6.55 3.67 25.09
CA GLN A 24 -5.95 3.98 26.39
C GLN A 24 -4.69 4.86 26.25
N PRO A 25 -4.53 5.89 27.09
CA PRO A 25 -3.29 6.65 27.19
C PRO A 25 -2.10 5.72 27.47
N GLY A 26 -1.04 5.81 26.66
CA GLY A 26 0.10 4.92 26.79
C GLY A 26 -0.08 3.54 26.15
N ALA A 27 -1.17 3.30 25.40
CA ALA A 27 -1.27 2.18 24.49
C ALA A 27 0.01 2.12 23.66
N ARG A 28 0.76 1.01 23.81
CA ARG A 28 2.05 0.82 23.13
C ARG A 28 1.85 1.05 21.63
N ARG A 29 2.87 1.65 20.99
CA ARG A 29 2.91 1.88 19.54
C ARG A 29 2.39 0.65 18.82
N LEU A 30 1.21 0.78 18.20
CA LEU A 30 0.66 -0.27 17.37
C LEU A 30 1.55 -0.33 16.13
N LYS A 31 2.39 -1.34 16.06
CA LYS A 31 3.29 -1.47 14.93
C LYS A 31 2.55 -1.95 13.70
N HIS A 32 1.65 -2.92 13.86
CA HIS A 32 1.05 -3.61 12.73
C HIS A 32 -0.44 -3.82 12.93
N ILE A 33 -1.24 -3.34 11.97
CA ILE A 33 -2.66 -3.69 11.84
C ILE A 33 -2.92 -4.22 10.44
N ARG A 34 -3.73 -5.29 10.37
CA ARG A 34 -4.25 -5.86 9.12
C ARG A 34 -5.73 -5.52 8.99
N CYS A 35 -6.11 -4.81 7.95
CA CYS A 35 -7.48 -4.37 7.71
C CYS A 35 -8.01 -4.95 6.39
N ARG A 36 -9.15 -5.68 6.44
CA ARG A 36 -9.94 -6.04 5.25
C ARG A 36 -11.21 -5.20 5.24
N CYS A 37 -11.17 -4.09 4.52
CA CYS A 37 -12.21 -3.05 4.59
C CYS A 37 -13.51 -3.46 3.87
N ASP A 38 -13.50 -4.57 3.14
CA ASP A 38 -14.65 -5.13 2.44
C ASP A 38 -15.51 -6.05 3.33
N VAL A 39 -14.95 -6.61 4.41
CA VAL A 39 -15.65 -7.54 5.30
C VAL A 39 -16.55 -6.80 6.30
N ASP A 40 -15.98 -5.83 7.02
CA ASP A 40 -16.71 -4.99 7.97
C ASP A 40 -16.15 -3.55 7.88
N PRO A 41 -16.65 -2.75 6.91
CA PRO A 41 -16.12 -1.42 6.62
C PRO A 41 -16.23 -0.47 7.80
N ALA A 42 -17.36 -0.47 8.50
CA ALA A 42 -17.61 0.44 9.61
C ALA A 42 -16.68 0.15 10.80
N TRP A 43 -16.55 -1.14 11.15
CA TRP A 43 -15.61 -1.58 12.18
C TRP A 43 -14.16 -1.24 11.81
N THR A 44 -13.76 -1.53 10.57
CA THR A 44 -12.39 -1.28 10.11
C THR A 44 -12.06 0.21 10.13
N LEU A 45 -12.99 1.06 9.75
CA LEU A 45 -12.84 2.51 9.82
C LEU A 45 -12.63 2.99 11.26
N GLU A 46 -13.39 2.47 12.23
CA GLU A 46 -13.23 2.82 13.63
C GLU A 46 -11.87 2.37 14.19
N VAL A 47 -11.43 1.15 13.84
CA VAL A 47 -10.08 0.67 14.19
C VAL A 47 -9.01 1.61 13.65
N LEU A 48 -9.12 2.03 12.37
CA LEU A 48 -8.15 2.95 11.77
C LEU A 48 -8.15 4.32 12.49
N ARG A 49 -9.32 4.86 12.83
CA ARG A 49 -9.42 6.15 13.55
C ARG A 49 -8.78 6.08 14.93
N ARG A 50 -9.04 5.02 15.69
CA ARG A 50 -8.46 4.83 17.04
C ARG A 50 -6.95 4.61 16.99
N ALA A 51 -6.47 3.85 16.00
CA ALA A 51 -5.05 3.56 15.85
C ALA A 51 -4.25 4.72 15.24
N ALA A 52 -4.89 5.65 14.53
CA ALA A 52 -4.24 6.70 13.75
C ALA A 52 -3.10 7.45 14.47
N PRO A 53 -3.22 7.85 15.75
CA PRO A 53 -2.17 8.62 16.42
C PRO A 53 -0.89 7.84 16.70
N THR A 54 -0.94 6.50 16.72
CA THR A 54 0.17 5.64 17.16
C THR A 54 0.64 4.64 16.12
N LEU A 55 -0.11 4.45 15.03
CA LEU A 55 0.14 3.43 14.02
C LEU A 55 1.33 3.78 13.12
N GLU A 56 2.27 2.84 12.96
CA GLU A 56 3.48 3.03 12.14
C GLU A 56 3.52 2.15 10.91
N GLU A 57 2.95 0.95 10.99
CA GLU A 57 2.84 0.01 9.88
C GLU A 57 1.41 -0.47 9.70
N LEU A 58 0.94 -0.43 8.45
CA LEU A 58 -0.43 -0.77 8.11
C LEU A 58 -0.50 -1.65 6.89
N PHE A 59 -1.17 -2.79 7.02
CA PHE A 59 -1.71 -3.53 5.89
C PHE A 59 -3.19 -3.16 5.73
N VAL A 60 -3.57 -2.66 4.56
CA VAL A 60 -4.96 -2.38 4.22
C VAL A 60 -5.32 -3.05 2.90
N SER A 61 -6.41 -3.80 2.91
CA SER A 61 -6.95 -4.52 1.76
C SER A 61 -8.35 -4.03 1.45
N MET A 62 -8.60 -3.84 0.16
CA MET A 62 -9.88 -3.39 -0.42
C MET A 62 -10.45 -2.12 0.22
N PRO A 63 -9.65 -1.06 0.49
CA PRO A 63 -10.15 0.11 1.18
C PRO A 63 -11.14 0.91 0.34
N ARG A 64 -12.12 1.51 1.02
CA ARG A 64 -12.96 2.59 0.48
C ARG A 64 -12.27 3.93 0.68
N GLU A 65 -12.79 4.98 0.06
CA GLU A 65 -12.23 6.32 0.13
C GLU A 65 -12.07 6.84 1.57
N GLU A 66 -13.08 6.66 2.43
CA GLU A 66 -13.04 7.04 3.85
C GLU A 66 -11.91 6.37 4.64
N HIS A 67 -11.58 5.12 4.31
CA HIS A 67 -10.48 4.39 4.94
C HIS A 67 -9.17 5.04 4.54
N LEU A 68 -8.97 5.32 3.25
CA LEU A 68 -7.75 5.96 2.78
C LEU A 68 -7.59 7.37 3.31
N ARG A 69 -8.67 8.17 3.41
CA ARG A 69 -8.61 9.49 4.04
C ARG A 69 -8.12 9.40 5.48
N THR A 70 -8.62 8.43 6.24
CA THR A 70 -8.17 8.18 7.62
C THR A 70 -6.70 7.77 7.66
N VAL A 71 -6.27 6.87 6.78
CA VAL A 71 -4.87 6.42 6.66
C VAL A 71 -3.93 7.56 6.29
N HIS A 72 -4.34 8.44 5.38
CA HIS A 72 -3.56 9.61 4.97
C HIS A 72 -3.38 10.62 6.10
N ALA A 73 -4.32 10.68 7.06
CA ALA A 73 -4.23 11.56 8.21
C ALA A 73 -3.38 10.99 9.37
N MET A 74 -2.77 9.80 9.21
CA MET A 74 -1.99 9.17 10.27
C MET A 74 -0.59 9.79 10.38
N PRO A 75 -0.29 10.56 11.45
CA PRO A 75 0.93 11.37 11.52
C PRO A 75 2.21 10.55 11.69
N ARG A 76 2.10 9.28 12.08
CA ARG A 76 3.24 8.40 12.37
C ARG A 76 3.39 7.23 11.40
N LEU A 77 2.53 7.14 10.39
CA LEU A 77 2.58 6.04 9.45
C LEU A 77 3.87 6.12 8.62
N ARG A 78 4.66 5.05 8.65
CA ARG A 78 5.95 4.93 7.95
C ARG A 78 5.94 3.83 6.89
N ARG A 79 5.21 2.74 7.13
CA ARG A 79 5.16 1.58 6.23
C ARG A 79 3.71 1.24 5.90
N MET A 80 3.38 1.14 4.62
CA MET A 80 2.03 0.76 4.19
C MET A 80 2.06 -0.32 3.12
N TYR A 81 1.23 -1.35 3.30
CA TYR A 81 0.88 -2.30 2.24
C TYR A 81 -0.60 -2.12 1.90
N LEU A 82 -0.84 -1.59 0.70
CA LEU A 82 -2.15 -1.36 0.13
C LEU A 82 -2.47 -2.40 -0.96
N ILE A 83 -3.56 -3.15 -0.78
CA ILE A 83 -4.19 -3.96 -1.83
C ILE A 83 -5.53 -3.33 -2.19
N ALA A 84 -5.74 -2.96 -3.45
CA ALA A 84 -6.99 -2.37 -3.93
C ALA A 84 -7.61 -3.15 -5.10
N SER A 85 -8.91 -2.92 -5.34
CA SER A 85 -9.58 -3.40 -6.55
C SER A 85 -9.35 -2.44 -7.71
N SER A 86 -9.26 -2.97 -8.93
CA SER A 86 -9.23 -2.14 -10.15
C SER A 86 -10.53 -1.36 -10.36
N SER A 87 -11.64 -1.82 -9.77
CA SER A 87 -12.93 -1.15 -9.83
C SER A 87 -13.06 0.01 -8.85
N THR A 88 -12.16 0.14 -7.87
CA THR A 88 -12.27 1.18 -6.84
C THR A 88 -11.92 2.54 -7.43
N ARG A 89 -12.91 3.42 -7.58
CA ARG A 89 -12.67 4.83 -7.88
C ARG A 89 -12.18 5.51 -6.61
N LEU A 90 -10.88 5.68 -6.49
CA LEU A 90 -10.25 6.33 -5.35
C LEU A 90 -9.77 7.71 -5.78
N ALA A 91 -10.42 8.75 -5.29
CA ALA A 91 -9.87 10.09 -5.26
C ALA A 91 -9.16 10.24 -3.91
N LEU A 92 -7.84 10.27 -3.92
CA LEU A 92 -7.09 10.61 -2.72
C LEU A 92 -7.06 12.14 -2.64
N PRO A 93 -7.59 12.76 -1.58
CA PRO A 93 -7.41 14.18 -1.40
C PRO A 93 -5.91 14.47 -1.32
N ALA A 94 -5.48 15.56 -1.96
CA ALA A 94 -4.11 16.04 -1.87
C ALA A 94 -3.88 16.57 -0.45
N LEU A 95 -3.65 15.67 0.48
CA LEU A 95 -3.26 16.00 1.84
C LEU A 95 -1.74 15.90 1.89
N PRO A 96 -1.03 17.03 1.97
CA PRO A 96 0.38 17.00 2.27
C PRO A 96 0.54 16.42 3.69
N HIS A 97 1.74 15.92 3.98
CA HIS A 97 2.19 15.50 5.32
C HIS A 97 1.91 14.03 5.65
N GLY A 98 2.88 13.18 5.27
CA GLY A 98 3.06 11.86 5.85
C GLY A 98 4.54 11.53 5.93
N SER A 99 4.95 10.82 6.98
CA SER A 99 6.29 10.23 7.12
C SER A 99 6.39 8.89 6.38
N LEU A 100 5.61 8.68 5.31
CA LEU A 100 5.54 7.40 4.64
C LEU A 100 6.84 7.16 3.87
N GLU A 101 7.65 6.22 4.37
CA GLU A 101 8.99 5.90 3.85
C GLU A 101 8.96 4.63 3.00
N TRP A 102 8.03 3.71 3.27
CA TRP A 102 7.91 2.44 2.59
C TRP A 102 6.47 2.20 2.13
N LEU A 103 6.29 1.88 0.85
CA LEU A 103 4.99 1.58 0.27
C LEU A 103 5.07 0.30 -0.55
N ARG A 104 4.18 -0.64 -0.26
CA ARG A 104 3.81 -1.73 -1.17
C ARG A 104 2.40 -1.51 -1.66
N VAL A 105 2.22 -1.55 -2.96
CA VAL A 105 0.92 -1.35 -3.57
C VAL A 105 0.65 -2.41 -4.63
N SER A 106 -0.52 -3.03 -4.52
CA SER A 106 -1.11 -3.84 -5.59
C SER A 106 -2.51 -3.35 -5.86
N GLY A 107 -2.84 -3.33 -7.13
CA GLY A 107 -4.21 -3.19 -7.55
C GLY A 107 -4.85 -1.81 -7.48
N LEU A 108 -4.03 -0.77 -7.38
CA LEU A 108 -4.51 0.59 -7.45
C LEU A 108 -4.67 1.03 -8.92
N PRO A 109 -5.79 1.68 -9.30
CA PRO A 109 -5.91 2.30 -10.62
C PRO A 109 -4.84 3.37 -10.85
N GLN A 110 -4.47 3.59 -12.12
CA GLN A 110 -3.37 4.51 -12.47
C GLN A 110 -3.54 5.93 -11.89
N PRO A 111 -4.72 6.59 -11.95
CA PRO A 111 -4.88 7.92 -11.38
C PRO A 111 -4.67 7.94 -9.85
N ALA A 112 -5.25 6.97 -9.13
CA ALA A 112 -5.09 6.85 -7.70
C ALA A 112 -3.64 6.55 -7.29
N LEU A 113 -2.91 5.75 -8.08
CA LEU A 113 -1.49 5.52 -7.87
C LEU A 113 -0.66 6.79 -8.06
N VAL A 114 -0.95 7.59 -9.08
CA VAL A 114 -0.28 8.89 -9.29
C VAL A 114 -0.52 9.79 -8.08
N SER A 115 -1.77 9.97 -7.65
CA SER A 115 -2.09 10.82 -6.50
C SER A 115 -1.41 10.33 -5.21
N LEU A 116 -1.40 9.02 -4.97
CA LEU A 116 -0.73 8.43 -3.79
C LEU A 116 0.79 8.71 -3.81
N LEU A 117 1.43 8.51 -4.96
CA LEU A 117 2.87 8.70 -5.11
C LEU A 117 3.24 10.18 -5.03
N GLN A 118 2.45 11.09 -5.59
CA GLN A 118 2.67 12.53 -5.49
C GLN A 118 2.53 13.03 -4.06
N ALA A 119 1.52 12.54 -3.32
CA ALA A 119 1.31 12.94 -1.92
C ALA A 119 2.51 12.59 -1.00
N HIS A 120 3.24 11.52 -1.33
CA HIS A 120 4.37 11.01 -0.54
C HIS A 120 5.72 11.11 -1.26
N ALA A 121 5.82 11.89 -2.34
CA ALA A 121 7.01 11.94 -3.18
C ALA A 121 8.28 12.37 -2.43
N ALA A 122 8.13 13.27 -1.44
CA ALA A 122 9.24 13.78 -0.65
C ALA A 122 9.73 12.80 0.44
N SER A 123 8.85 11.96 0.99
CA SER A 123 9.17 11.04 2.10
C SER A 123 9.46 9.63 1.65
N LEU A 124 8.87 9.18 0.53
CA LEU A 124 8.91 7.79 0.11
C LEU A 124 10.32 7.38 -0.35
N ARG A 125 10.88 6.36 0.30
CA ARG A 125 12.23 5.81 0.02
C ARG A 125 12.18 4.47 -0.68
N VAL A 126 11.24 3.61 -0.29
CA VAL A 126 11.11 2.25 -0.81
C VAL A 126 9.72 2.05 -1.41
N LEU A 127 9.68 1.66 -2.68
CA LEU A 127 8.44 1.35 -3.39
C LEU A 127 8.46 -0.10 -3.87
N TRP A 128 7.42 -0.86 -3.50
CA TRP A 128 7.11 -2.17 -4.03
C TRP A 128 5.90 -2.08 -4.95
N LEU A 129 6.14 -2.27 -6.24
CA LEU A 129 5.13 -2.08 -7.28
C LEU A 129 4.78 -3.39 -7.96
N ASP A 130 3.51 -3.76 -7.91
CA ASP A 130 2.98 -4.89 -8.65
C ASP A 130 2.86 -4.56 -10.15
N VAL A 131 3.62 -5.26 -10.99
CA VAL A 131 3.65 -5.07 -12.45
C VAL A 131 2.77 -6.06 -13.21
N SER A 132 2.08 -6.98 -12.50
CA SER A 132 1.23 -8.00 -13.12
C SER A 132 -0.07 -7.44 -13.71
N ARG A 133 -0.51 -6.27 -13.23
CA ARG A 133 -1.83 -5.74 -13.57
C ARG A 133 -1.88 -5.01 -14.92
N GLY A 134 -2.80 -5.47 -15.76
CA GLY A 134 -3.11 -4.91 -17.08
C GLY A 134 -3.28 -5.97 -18.16
N ALA A 135 -2.77 -7.18 -17.90
CA ALA A 135 -3.03 -8.36 -18.71
C ALA A 135 -4.26 -9.09 -18.16
N LYS A 136 -5.43 -8.99 -18.82
CA LYS A 136 -6.34 -10.16 -18.81
C LYS A 136 -5.52 -11.33 -19.36
N SER A 137 -5.70 -12.56 -18.88
CA SER A 137 -4.96 -13.73 -19.36
C SER A 137 -4.80 -13.69 -20.89
N GLY A 138 -3.55 -13.52 -21.39
CA GLY A 138 -3.24 -13.41 -22.82
C GLY A 138 -3.00 -11.99 -23.39
N ALA A 139 -3.33 -10.91 -22.68
CA ALA A 139 -3.04 -9.55 -23.14
C ALA A 139 -1.60 -9.13 -22.78
N LYS A 140 -0.87 -8.53 -23.73
CA LYS A 140 0.50 -8.04 -23.50
C LYS A 140 0.54 -7.05 -22.32
N PRO A 141 1.53 -7.13 -21.42
CA PRO A 141 1.67 -6.19 -20.31
C PRO A 141 1.71 -4.75 -20.83
N LYS A 142 0.69 -3.95 -20.53
CA LYS A 142 0.68 -2.54 -20.91
C LYS A 142 1.79 -1.85 -20.13
N ALA A 143 2.74 -1.23 -20.84
CA ALA A 143 3.94 -0.56 -20.30
C ALA A 143 3.65 0.72 -19.46
N LYS A 144 2.54 0.76 -18.72
CA LYS A 144 2.02 1.95 -18.04
C LYS A 144 2.60 2.26 -16.64
N PRO A 145 3.18 1.33 -15.85
CA PRO A 145 3.60 1.71 -14.49
C PRO A 145 4.74 2.72 -14.49
N PHE A 146 5.68 2.64 -15.44
CA PHE A 146 6.84 3.56 -15.47
C PHE A 146 6.47 5.00 -15.87
N LYS A 147 5.43 5.19 -16.67
CA LYS A 147 4.90 6.54 -16.98
C LYS A 147 4.38 7.25 -15.73
N VAL A 148 3.92 6.50 -14.73
CA VAL A 148 3.48 7.05 -13.44
C VAL A 148 4.68 7.49 -12.62
N LEU A 149 5.70 6.64 -12.50
CA LEU A 149 6.90 6.93 -11.71
C LEU A 149 7.60 8.22 -12.20
N PHE A 150 7.70 8.40 -13.52
CA PHE A 150 8.30 9.59 -14.12
C PHE A 150 7.57 10.89 -13.74
N LYS A 151 6.24 10.85 -13.56
CA LYS A 151 5.42 12.04 -13.28
C LYS A 151 5.45 12.50 -11.82
N CYS A 152 5.97 11.69 -10.91
CA CYS A 152 5.80 11.89 -9.47
C CYS A 152 7.07 12.44 -8.78
N ASP A 153 8.13 12.79 -9.53
CA ASP A 153 9.41 13.31 -9.02
C ASP A 153 9.92 12.58 -7.75
N LEU A 154 9.89 11.25 -7.80
CA LEU A 154 10.14 10.41 -6.63
C LEU A 154 11.64 10.36 -6.29
N ARG A 155 11.98 10.54 -5.00
CA ARG A 155 13.34 10.41 -4.47
C ARG A 155 13.60 9.05 -3.82
N LEU A 156 13.22 7.99 -4.54
CA LEU A 156 13.35 6.61 -4.09
C LEU A 156 14.83 6.20 -3.96
N SER A 157 15.17 5.54 -2.85
CA SER A 157 16.42 4.78 -2.75
C SER A 157 16.28 3.37 -3.32
N ARG A 158 15.06 2.81 -3.32
CA ARG A 158 14.81 1.44 -3.76
C ARG A 158 13.45 1.27 -4.42
N LEU A 159 13.43 0.59 -5.56
CA LEU A 159 12.23 0.15 -6.27
C LEU A 159 12.26 -1.36 -6.45
N VAL A 160 11.28 -2.06 -5.91
CA VAL A 160 11.10 -3.51 -6.07
C VAL A 160 9.89 -3.77 -6.98
N LEU A 161 10.13 -4.35 -8.14
CA LEU A 161 9.08 -4.83 -9.03
C LEU A 161 8.73 -6.26 -8.65
N TRP A 162 7.44 -6.55 -8.50
CA TRP A 162 6.95 -7.90 -8.24
C TRP A 162 5.72 -8.19 -9.09
N SER A 163 5.42 -9.47 -9.29
CA SER A 163 4.23 -9.93 -9.99
C SER A 163 3.39 -10.76 -9.02
N SER A 164 2.10 -10.45 -8.88
CA SER A 164 1.18 -11.35 -8.18
C SER A 164 0.75 -12.55 -9.04
N GLY A 165 1.12 -12.59 -10.32
CA GLY A 165 0.91 -13.70 -11.24
C GLY A 165 2.22 -14.43 -11.58
N HIS A 166 2.23 -15.16 -12.70
CA HIS A 166 3.44 -15.83 -13.16
C HIS A 166 4.53 -14.81 -13.52
N HIS A 167 5.68 -14.93 -12.84
CA HIS A 167 6.89 -14.24 -13.22
C HIS A 167 7.40 -14.81 -14.55
N GLN A 168 7.63 -13.96 -15.55
CA GLN A 168 8.24 -14.36 -16.82
C GLN A 168 9.70 -13.88 -16.87
N PRO A 169 10.69 -14.77 -16.65
CA PRO A 169 12.10 -14.38 -16.56
C PRO A 169 12.59 -13.64 -17.80
N SER A 170 12.18 -14.05 -18.99
CA SER A 170 12.60 -13.42 -20.25
C SER A 170 12.10 -11.98 -20.43
N GLY A 171 10.97 -11.62 -19.80
CA GLY A 171 10.42 -10.25 -19.85
C GLY A 171 10.98 -9.32 -18.77
N CYS A 172 11.58 -9.88 -17.72
CA CYS A 172 12.02 -9.13 -16.54
C CYS A 172 13.15 -8.11 -16.85
N PRO A 173 14.24 -8.47 -17.57
CA PRO A 173 15.32 -7.52 -17.86
C PRO A 173 14.84 -6.25 -18.57
N GLY A 174 13.89 -6.38 -19.51
CA GLY A 174 13.31 -5.25 -20.21
C GLY A 174 12.49 -4.31 -19.31
N GLN A 175 11.82 -4.84 -18.29
CA GLN A 175 11.09 -4.03 -17.29
C GLN A 175 12.07 -3.33 -16.34
N LEU A 176 13.09 -4.04 -15.85
CA LEU A 176 14.12 -3.47 -14.98
C LEU A 176 14.90 -2.35 -15.69
N ALA A 177 15.27 -2.54 -16.95
CA ALA A 177 15.95 -1.52 -17.73
C ALA A 177 15.10 -0.24 -17.91
N LYS A 178 13.79 -0.39 -18.14
CA LYS A 178 12.85 0.75 -18.22
C LYS A 178 12.74 1.48 -16.88
N ALA A 179 12.64 0.74 -15.78
CA ALA A 179 12.59 1.29 -14.43
C ALA A 179 13.87 2.06 -14.09
N ARG A 180 15.05 1.49 -14.35
CA ARG A 180 16.35 2.13 -14.11
C ARG A 180 16.52 3.43 -14.90
N ARG A 181 16.08 3.47 -16.15
CA ARG A 181 16.06 4.72 -16.94
C ARG A 181 15.12 5.78 -16.37
N THR A 182 14.03 5.35 -15.74
CA THR A 182 13.04 6.28 -15.16
C THR A 182 13.50 6.84 -13.80
N LEU A 183 14.28 6.05 -13.05
CA LEU A 183 14.74 6.38 -11.70
C LEU A 183 16.25 6.06 -11.58
N PRO A 184 17.12 6.86 -12.20
CA PRO A 184 18.55 6.54 -12.30
C PRO A 184 19.28 6.49 -10.95
N GLY A 185 18.75 7.12 -9.90
CA GLY A 185 19.31 7.10 -8.54
C GLY A 185 18.78 5.98 -7.62
N ALA A 186 17.82 5.19 -8.07
CA ALA A 186 17.19 4.16 -7.25
C ALA A 186 17.76 2.76 -7.52
N LEU A 187 17.94 1.96 -6.46
CA LEU A 187 18.20 0.53 -6.60
C LEU A 187 16.95 -0.17 -7.13
N VAL A 188 16.97 -0.58 -8.40
CA VAL A 188 15.86 -1.29 -9.04
C VAL A 188 16.09 -2.80 -9.06
N GLN A 189 15.18 -3.53 -8.41
CA GLN A 189 15.22 -4.98 -8.27
C GLN A 189 13.91 -5.63 -8.73
N CYS A 190 14.00 -6.88 -9.19
CA CYS A 190 12.88 -7.79 -9.30
C CYS A 190 12.82 -8.69 -8.09
N LYS A 191 11.62 -8.82 -7.50
CA LYS A 191 11.38 -9.70 -6.35
C LYS A 191 11.86 -11.15 -6.58
N ASP A 192 11.56 -11.71 -7.75
CA ASP A 192 11.82 -13.12 -8.04
C ASP A 192 13.26 -13.35 -8.50
N CYS A 193 13.75 -12.58 -9.49
CA CYS A 193 15.11 -12.75 -10.02
C CYS A 193 16.20 -12.42 -8.98
N ASP A 194 16.04 -11.33 -8.23
CA ASP A 194 17.02 -10.89 -7.25
C ASP A 194 16.80 -11.53 -5.86
N ARG A 195 15.84 -12.46 -5.75
CA ARG A 195 15.46 -13.16 -4.51
C ARG A 195 15.27 -12.23 -3.31
N VAL A 196 14.73 -11.04 -3.55
CA VAL A 196 14.45 -10.08 -2.48
C VAL A 196 13.51 -10.78 -1.48
N PRO A 197 13.76 -10.83 -0.17
CA PRO A 197 12.82 -11.45 0.77
C PRO A 197 11.51 -10.67 0.81
N TRP A 198 10.39 -11.34 1.09
CA TRP A 198 9.18 -10.60 1.45
C TRP A 198 9.46 -9.87 2.75
N GLU A 199 9.48 -8.55 2.71
CA GLU A 199 9.35 -7.75 3.92
C GLU A 199 7.89 -7.87 4.35
N TYR A 200 7.63 -8.83 5.23
CA TYR A 200 6.38 -8.85 5.96
C TYR A 200 6.33 -7.58 6.80
N LEU A 201 5.23 -6.84 6.67
CA LEU A 201 4.86 -5.84 7.67
C LEU A 201 4.66 -6.53 9.02
#